data_AF-A0A520I6I2-F1
#
_entry.id   AF-A0A520I6I2-F1
#
_cell.length_a   1.000
_cell.length_b   1.000
_cell.length_c   1.000
_cell.angle_alpha   90.00
_cell.angle_beta   90.00
_cell.angle_gamma   90.00
#
_symmetry.space_group_name_H-M   'P 1'
#
loop_
_entity.id
_entity.type
_entity.pdbx_description
1 polymer ?
#
loop_
_entity_poly.entity_id
_entity_poly.type
_entity_poly.pdbx_seq_one_letter_code
_entity_poly.pdbx_strand_id
1 'polypeptide(L)'
;MKASYLFLLTMALACQSGHRHDQSQSIAVRDLLIDRVFWKPLPTNAHSDTLVNQHTFTITNTSAQHTYSQIQVRFNYYDANYHRIDSAKYVVAQPIEPRSAVTIRDVQMGNVNPATKSSTVTVERAESE
;
A
#
# COMPACT_ATOMS: atom_id res chain seq x y z
N MET A 1 -6.74 32.44 68.02
CA MET A 1 -6.12 31.31 67.28
C MET A 1 -7.07 30.91 66.16
N LYS A 2 -6.73 31.23 64.92
CA LYS A 2 -7.53 30.90 63.73
C LYS A 2 -6.74 29.85 62.96
N ALA A 3 -7.18 28.60 62.99
CA ALA A 3 -6.59 27.53 62.20
C ALA A 3 -7.34 27.44 60.87
N SER A 4 -6.65 27.85 59.81
CA SER A 4 -7.05 27.71 58.42
C SER A 4 -7.11 26.23 58.05
N TYR A 5 -8.32 25.67 57.93
CA TYR A 5 -8.56 24.40 57.25
C TYR A 5 -8.76 24.68 55.75
N LEU A 6 -7.65 24.98 55.09
CA LEU A 6 -7.56 25.14 53.64
C LEU A 6 -6.88 23.88 53.09
N PHE A 7 -7.44 23.35 52.01
CA PHE A 7 -6.85 22.37 51.10
C PHE A 7 -6.42 21.03 51.72
N LEU A 8 -7.22 19.99 51.48
CA LEU A 8 -6.73 18.68 51.00
C LEU A 8 -7.93 17.75 50.73
N LEU A 9 -8.93 18.28 50.02
CA LEU A 9 -10.05 17.48 49.53
C LEU A 9 -10.20 17.60 48.00
N THR A 10 -9.07 17.76 47.30
CA THR A 10 -8.97 17.45 45.86
C THR A 10 -8.72 15.96 45.71
N MET A 11 -9.66 15.17 46.21
CA MET A 11 -9.67 13.73 46.06
C MET A 11 -10.08 13.42 44.62
N ALA A 12 -9.12 12.89 43.87
CA ALA A 12 -9.31 11.75 42.99
C ALA A 12 -10.41 11.83 41.91
N LEU A 13 -10.61 12.98 41.26
CA LEU A 13 -11.05 13.00 39.86
C LEU A 13 -9.83 13.05 38.93
N ALA A 14 -8.88 12.14 39.15
CA ALA A 14 -8.12 11.61 38.03
C ALA A 14 -9.11 10.74 37.25
N CYS A 15 -9.95 11.41 36.45
CA CYS A 15 -10.50 10.83 35.25
C CYS A 15 -9.29 10.44 34.40
N GLN A 16 -8.75 9.26 34.68
CA GLN A 16 -8.04 8.45 33.72
C GLN A 16 -9.13 8.08 32.70
N SER A 17 -9.52 9.05 31.86
CA SER A 17 -10.19 8.74 30.61
C SER A 17 -9.17 7.89 29.87
N GLY A 18 -9.38 6.58 29.99
CA GLY A 18 -8.52 5.60 29.40
C GLY A 18 -8.23 6.04 27.98
N HIS A 19 -6.95 6.04 27.64
CA HIS A 19 -6.51 5.86 26.27
C HIS A 19 -7.17 4.58 25.73
N ARG A 20 -8.44 4.68 25.34
CA ARG A 20 -9.07 3.82 24.35
C ARG A 20 -8.99 4.55 23.02
N HIS A 21 -7.75 4.74 22.60
CA HIS A 21 -7.45 4.56 21.20
C HIS A 21 -6.58 3.33 21.09
N ASP A 22 -7.24 2.16 21.21
CA ASP A 22 -7.00 1.09 20.24
C ASP A 22 -7.50 1.59 18.87
N GLN A 23 -6.97 2.73 18.40
CA GLN A 23 -6.84 2.94 16.97
C GLN A 23 -5.66 2.04 16.63
N SER A 24 -5.97 0.78 16.29
CA SER A 24 -5.13 -0.05 15.45
C SER A 24 -4.59 0.87 14.35
N GLN A 25 -3.33 1.32 14.48
CA GLN A 25 -2.74 2.19 13.49
C GLN A 25 -2.72 1.40 12.18
N SER A 26 -3.34 1.94 11.14
CA SER A 26 -3.37 1.27 9.84
C SER A 26 -1.93 1.20 9.32
N ILE A 27 -1.43 -0.03 9.09
CA ILE A 27 -0.12 -0.25 8.49
C ILE A 27 -0.38 -0.91 7.14
N ALA A 28 -0.62 -0.09 6.12
CA ALA A 28 -0.94 -0.54 4.76
C ALA A 28 0.02 -1.61 4.21
N VAL A 29 1.32 -1.49 4.54
CA VAL A 29 2.36 -2.45 4.11
C VAL A 29 2.16 -3.84 4.74
N ARG A 30 1.51 -3.93 5.90
CA ARG A 30 1.15 -5.19 6.56
C ARG A 30 -0.20 -5.71 6.10
N ASP A 31 -1.16 -4.81 5.90
CA ASP A 31 -2.55 -5.17 5.66
C ASP A 31 -2.81 -5.51 4.19
N LEU A 32 -2.05 -4.96 3.24
CA LEU A 32 -2.22 -5.20 1.81
C LEU A 32 -1.24 -6.25 1.30
N LEU A 33 -1.78 -7.34 0.75
CA LEU A 33 -1.01 -8.39 0.08
C LEU A 33 -1.09 -8.23 -1.43
N ILE A 34 0.04 -8.38 -2.11
CA ILE A 34 0.09 -8.48 -3.57
C ILE A 34 0.28 -9.94 -3.95
N ASP A 35 -0.62 -10.46 -4.77
CA ASP A 35 -0.53 -11.83 -5.29
C ASP A 35 -0.90 -11.91 -6.78
N ARG A 36 -0.75 -13.11 -7.36
CA ARG A 36 -1.08 -13.42 -8.76
C ARG A 36 -0.50 -12.39 -9.75
N VAL A 37 0.78 -12.06 -9.55
CA VAL A 37 1.51 -11.10 -10.37
C VAL A 37 1.86 -11.74 -11.71
N PHE A 38 1.44 -11.10 -12.79
CA PHE A 38 1.79 -11.43 -14.16
C PHE A 38 2.37 -10.19 -14.84
N TRP A 39 3.49 -10.39 -15.52
CA TRP A 39 4.12 -9.38 -16.36
C TRP A 39 4.36 -9.97 -17.74
N LYS A 40 4.11 -9.16 -18.77
CA LYS A 40 4.54 -9.46 -20.14
C LYS A 40 4.90 -8.17 -20.88
N PRO A 41 5.89 -8.20 -21.77
CA PRO A 41 6.07 -7.14 -22.76
C PRO A 41 4.93 -7.20 -23.80
N LEU A 42 4.39 -6.04 -24.18
CA LEU A 42 3.42 -5.91 -25.27
C LEU A 42 3.89 -4.90 -26.32
N PRO A 43 3.64 -5.12 -27.63
CA PRO A 43 3.87 -4.10 -28.65
C PRO A 43 2.99 -2.87 -28.40
N THR A 44 3.53 -1.68 -28.68
CA THR A 44 2.70 -0.47 -28.72
C THR A 44 1.88 -0.40 -30.01
N ASN A 45 0.66 0.13 -29.93
CA ASN A 45 -0.20 0.34 -31.10
C ASN A 45 0.41 1.34 -32.11
N ALA A 46 1.37 2.16 -31.68
CA ALA A 46 1.98 3.19 -32.51
C ALA A 46 3.18 2.69 -33.33
N HIS A 47 3.98 1.77 -32.79
CA HIS A 47 5.19 1.24 -33.43
C HIS A 47 5.40 -0.21 -33.00
N SER A 48 5.44 -1.15 -33.96
CA SER A 48 5.62 -2.60 -33.70
C SER A 48 6.91 -2.93 -32.97
N ASP A 49 7.92 -2.05 -33.08
CA ASP A 49 9.27 -2.31 -32.62
C ASP A 49 9.50 -1.86 -31.17
N THR A 50 8.55 -1.10 -30.60
CA THR A 50 8.61 -0.66 -29.21
C THR A 50 7.69 -1.51 -28.35
N LEU A 51 8.26 -2.13 -27.33
CA LEU A 51 7.53 -2.91 -26.33
C LEU A 51 7.29 -2.06 -25.07
N VAL A 52 6.10 -2.19 -24.48
CA VAL A 52 5.74 -1.62 -23.17
C VAL A 52 5.52 -2.72 -22.15
N ASN A 53 5.84 -2.43 -20.88
CA ASN A 53 5.57 -3.40 -19.81
C ASN A 53 4.07 -3.42 -19.54
N GLN A 54 3.45 -4.60 -19.60
CA GLN A 54 2.08 -4.78 -19.16
C GLN A 54 2.03 -5.67 -17.92
N HIS A 55 1.30 -5.22 -16.90
CA HIS A 55 1.13 -5.92 -15.63
C HIS A 55 -0.32 -6.28 -15.34
N THR A 56 -0.49 -7.40 -14.64
CA THR A 56 -1.73 -7.78 -13.96
C THR A 56 -1.36 -8.31 -12.59
N PHE A 57 -2.10 -7.92 -11.56
CA PHE A 57 -1.86 -8.37 -10.19
C PHE A 57 -3.14 -8.24 -9.37
N THR A 58 -3.22 -8.95 -8.26
CA THR A 58 -4.32 -8.80 -7.30
C THR A 58 -3.78 -8.17 -6.03
N ILE A 59 -4.53 -7.19 -5.49
CA ILE A 59 -4.32 -6.67 -4.15
C ILE A 59 -5.41 -7.24 -3.26
N THR A 60 -5.01 -7.87 -2.16
CA THR A 60 -5.92 -8.37 -1.12
C THR A 60 -5.75 -7.53 0.13
N ASN A 61 -6.83 -6.91 0.59
CA ASN A 61 -6.88 -6.21 1.88
C ASN A 61 -7.21 -7.22 2.99
N THR A 62 -6.23 -7.48 3.84
CA THR A 62 -6.36 -8.38 4.99
C THR A 62 -6.85 -7.68 6.25
N SER A 63 -6.97 -6.35 6.24
CA SER A 63 -7.54 -5.59 7.35
C SER A 63 -8.99 -5.98 7.59
N ALA A 64 -9.40 -5.98 8.87
CA ALA A 64 -10.79 -6.20 9.25
C ALA A 64 -11.62 -4.91 9.31
N GLN A 65 -10.96 -3.75 9.36
CA GLN A 65 -11.60 -2.48 9.72
C GLN A 65 -11.31 -1.36 8.73
N HIS A 66 -10.17 -1.39 8.04
CA HIS A 66 -9.73 -0.26 7.23
C HIS A 66 -9.96 -0.51 5.74
N THR A 67 -10.60 0.46 5.08
CA THR A 67 -10.62 0.61 3.63
C THR A 67 -9.38 1.40 3.22
N TYR A 68 -8.73 1.00 2.13
CA TYR A 68 -7.59 1.74 1.56
C TYR A 68 -7.96 2.32 0.21
N SER A 69 -7.84 3.64 0.08
CA SER A 69 -7.96 4.36 -1.18
C SER A 69 -6.63 5.07 -1.45
N GLN A 70 -6.16 5.10 -2.70
CA GLN A 70 -4.81 5.57 -3.08
C GLN A 70 -3.64 4.65 -2.66
N ILE A 71 -3.66 3.42 -3.16
CA ILE A 71 -2.54 2.47 -2.98
C ILE A 71 -1.49 2.73 -4.07
N GLN A 72 -0.30 3.20 -3.69
CA GLN A 72 0.82 3.31 -4.62
C GLN A 72 1.61 2.02 -4.63
N VAL A 73 1.71 1.41 -5.81
CA VAL A 73 2.55 0.24 -6.06
C VAL A 73 3.79 0.64 -6.86
N ARG A 74 4.85 -0.14 -6.67
CA ARG A 74 6.09 -0.06 -7.44
C ARG A 74 6.30 -1.35 -8.19
N PHE A 75 6.54 -1.23 -9.48
CA PHE A 75 7.08 -2.28 -10.33
C PHE A 75 8.60 -2.18 -10.28
N ASN A 76 9.28 -3.27 -9.95
CA ASN A 76 10.73 -3.37 -10.09
C ASN A 76 11.04 -4.35 -11.23
N TYR A 77 12.02 -4.02 -12.06
CA TYR A 77 12.42 -4.83 -13.21
C TYR A 77 13.85 -5.31 -13.02
N TYR A 78 14.09 -6.58 -13.35
CA TYR A 78 15.35 -7.24 -13.07
C TYR A 78 15.96 -7.88 -14.32
N ASP A 79 17.29 -7.90 -14.37
CA ASP A 79 18.05 -8.63 -15.39
C ASP A 79 18.08 -10.15 -15.09
N ALA A 80 18.82 -10.91 -15.92
CA ALA A 80 18.98 -12.35 -15.74
C ALA A 80 19.70 -12.76 -14.43
N ASN A 81 20.45 -11.85 -13.83
CA ASN A 81 21.18 -12.05 -12.57
C ASN A 81 20.41 -11.51 -11.36
N TYR A 82 19.16 -11.10 -11.56
CA TYR A 82 18.31 -10.51 -10.53
C TYR A 82 18.81 -9.16 -9.99
N HIS A 83 19.61 -8.42 -10.76
CA HIS A 83 19.89 -7.02 -10.46
C HIS A 83 18.73 -6.14 -10.90
N ARG A 84 18.30 -5.21 -10.04
CA ARG A 84 17.28 -4.24 -10.42
C ARG A 84 17.86 -3.25 -11.43
N ILE A 85 17.28 -3.20 -12.62
CA ILE A 85 17.73 -2.34 -13.73
C ILE A 85 16.77 -1.20 -14.04
N ASP A 86 15.51 -1.29 -13.59
CA ASP A 86 14.52 -0.24 -13.77
C ASP A 86 13.39 -0.34 -12.72
N SER A 87 12.58 0.71 -12.58
CA SER A 87 11.36 0.69 -11.76
C SER A 87 10.33 1.71 -12.24
N ALA A 88 9.05 1.41 -12.01
CA ALA A 88 7.95 2.33 -12.31
C ALA A 88 6.95 2.38 -11.15
N LYS A 89 6.19 3.48 -11.04
CA LYS A 89 5.17 3.66 -10.00
C LYS A 89 3.79 3.77 -10.61
N TYR A 90 2.80 3.24 -9.92
CA TYR A 90 1.39 3.35 -10.30
C TYR A 90 0.54 3.55 -9.06
N VAL A 91 -0.52 4.35 -9.18
CA VAL A 91 -1.49 4.57 -8.11
C VAL A 91 -2.77 3.83 -8.48
N VAL A 92 -3.16 2.89 -7.64
CA VAL A 92 -4.46 2.23 -7.70
C VAL A 92 -5.49 3.20 -7.11
N ALA A 93 -6.33 3.75 -7.99
CA ALA A 93 -7.35 4.72 -7.62
C ALA A 93 -8.64 4.08 -7.07
N GLN A 94 -8.78 2.75 -7.17
CA GLN A 94 -9.93 2.02 -6.65
C GLN A 94 -9.76 1.73 -5.15
N PRO A 95 -10.76 2.06 -4.30
CA PRO A 95 -10.76 1.64 -2.91
C PRO A 95 -10.81 0.11 -2.76
N ILE A 96 -10.12 -0.42 -1.75
CA ILE A 96 -10.16 -1.84 -1.42
C ILE A 96 -10.71 -2.01 -0.01
N GLU A 97 -11.94 -2.51 0.06
CA GLU A 97 -12.68 -2.73 1.30
C GLU A 97 -12.03 -3.77 2.21
N PRO A 98 -12.31 -3.76 3.52
CA PRO A 98 -11.83 -4.76 4.45
C PRO A 98 -12.14 -6.18 3.97
N ARG A 99 -11.19 -7.10 4.13
CA ARG A 99 -11.33 -8.52 3.77
C ARG A 99 -11.69 -8.77 2.30
N SER A 100 -11.42 -7.81 1.41
CA SER A 100 -11.71 -7.93 -0.02
C SER A 100 -10.44 -8.03 -0.86
N ALA A 101 -10.59 -8.44 -2.12
CA ALA A 101 -9.51 -8.51 -3.09
C ALA A 101 -9.95 -7.92 -4.43
N VAL A 102 -9.04 -7.20 -5.07
CA VAL A 102 -9.27 -6.55 -6.37
C VAL A 102 -8.13 -6.91 -7.31
N THR A 103 -8.49 -7.40 -8.50
CA THR A 103 -7.53 -7.64 -9.58
C THR A 103 -7.40 -6.40 -10.46
N ILE A 104 -6.19 -5.86 -10.53
CA ILE A 104 -5.81 -4.78 -11.43
C ILE A 104 -5.24 -5.40 -12.70
N ARG A 105 -5.82 -5.05 -13.85
CA ARG A 105 -5.48 -5.63 -15.16
C ARG A 105 -4.87 -4.60 -16.09
N ASP A 106 -4.09 -5.09 -17.03
CA ASP A 106 -3.61 -4.35 -18.19
C ASP A 106 -2.89 -3.02 -17.88
N VAL A 107 -2.19 -2.94 -16.75
CA VAL A 107 -1.44 -1.73 -16.37
C VAL A 107 -0.20 -1.61 -17.24
N GLN A 108 -0.16 -0.59 -18.10
CA GLN A 108 0.96 -0.33 -18.98
C GLN A 108 1.95 0.65 -18.36
N MET A 109 3.24 0.27 -18.31
CA MET A 109 4.27 1.01 -17.59
C MET A 109 5.54 1.16 -18.43
N GLY A 110 5.71 2.31 -19.07
CA GLY A 110 6.94 2.67 -19.78
C GLY A 110 7.39 1.65 -20.84
N ASN A 111 8.52 1.95 -21.47
CA ASN A 111 9.11 1.04 -22.44
C ASN A 111 9.85 -0.10 -21.74
N VAL A 112 9.89 -1.27 -22.36
CA VAL A 112 10.64 -2.43 -21.86
C VAL A 112 12.12 -2.19 -22.09
N ASN A 113 12.93 -2.25 -21.03
CA ASN A 113 14.37 -2.39 -21.19
C ASN A 113 14.67 -3.80 -21.75
N PRO A 114 15.40 -3.94 -22.88
CA PRO A 114 15.69 -5.25 -23.49
C PRO A 114 16.39 -6.25 -22.56
N ALA A 115 17.09 -5.77 -21.53
CA ALA A 115 17.75 -6.62 -20.54
C ALA A 115 16.80 -7.23 -19.50
N THR A 116 15.56 -6.73 -19.37
CA THR A 116 14.58 -7.19 -18.38
C THR A 116 14.19 -8.64 -18.62
N LYS A 117 14.27 -9.47 -17.57
CA LYS A 117 13.87 -10.88 -17.55
C LYS A 117 12.74 -11.18 -16.57
N SER A 118 12.55 -10.37 -15.55
CA SER A 118 11.47 -10.53 -14.59
C SER A 118 11.03 -9.21 -13.98
N SER A 119 9.88 -9.23 -13.31
CA SER A 119 9.37 -8.09 -12.57
C SER A 119 8.69 -8.50 -11.26
N THR A 120 8.70 -7.60 -10.29
CA THR A 120 7.96 -7.72 -9.03
C THR A 120 7.07 -6.51 -8.82
N VAL A 121 6.00 -6.68 -8.03
CA VAL A 121 5.07 -5.62 -7.65
C VAL A 121 5.05 -5.54 -6.13
N THR A 122 5.25 -4.33 -5.58
CA THR A 122 5.27 -4.09 -4.14
C THR A 122 4.41 -2.88 -3.78
N VAL A 123 3.69 -2.93 -2.66
CA VAL A 123 3.06 -1.73 -2.09
C VAL A 123 4.14 -0.82 -1.51
N GLU A 124 4.15 0.44 -1.94
CA GLU A 124 5.09 1.46 -1.43
C GLU A 124 4.42 2.34 -0.36
N ARG A 125 3.17 2.75 -0.60
CA ARG A 125 2.34 3.50 0.35
C ARG A 125 0.87 3.22 0.09
N ALA A 126 0.02 3.39 1.11
CA ALA A 126 -1.42 3.53 0.94
C ALA A 126 -1.98 4.43 2.03
N GLU A 127 -3.13 5.04 1.74
CA GLU A 127 -3.88 5.87 2.67
C GLU A 127 -5.13 5.09 3.09
N SER A 128 -5.36 4.99 4.40
CA SER A 128 -6.60 4.42 4.93
C SER A 128 -7.62 5.53 5.14
N GLU A 129 -8.88 5.23 4.87
CA GLU A 129 -10.01 6.10 5.21
C GLU A 129 -10.37 6.03 6.70
#